data_AF-A0A101Y303-F1
#
_entry.id   AF-A0A101Y303-F1
#
_cell.length_a   1.000
_cell.length_b   1.000
_cell.length_c   1.000
_cell.angle_alpha   90.00
_cell.angle_beta   90.00
_cell.angle_gamma   90.00
#
_symmetry.space_group_name_H-M   'P 1'
#
loop_
_entity.id
_entity.type
_entity.pdbx_description
1 polymer ?
#
loop_
_entity_poly.entity_id
_entity_poly.type
_entity_poly.pdbx_seq_one_letter_code
_entity_poly.pdbx_strand_id
1 'polypeptide(L)' 'MESLKASAEELLPALKGAKVVGHWAGLRPGSPEGIPFIGELPTHPGLWLNCGHFRNGLVLAPGILPVAG' A
#
# COMPACT_ATOMS: atom_id res chain seq x y z
N MET A 1 -4.52 17.58 -7.70
CA MET A 1 -5.05 17.93 -6.37
C MET A 1 -6.50 18.40 -6.49
N GLU A 2 -6.79 19.32 -7.41
CA GLU A 2 -8.16 19.77 -7.70
C GLU A 2 -9.16 18.63 -7.97
N SER A 3 -8.76 17.62 -8.75
CA SER A 3 -9.62 16.45 -8.99
C SER A 3 -9.93 15.65 -7.71
N LEU A 4 -8.97 15.45 -6.80
CA LEU A 4 -9.21 14.71 -5.55
C LEU A 4 -10.14 15.49 -4.61
N LYS A 5 -9.97 16.81 -4.55
CA LYS A 5 -10.84 17.71 -3.78
C LYS A 5 -12.27 17.70 -4.35
N ALA A 6 -12.40 17.86 -5.67
CA ALA A 6 -13.70 17.84 -6.34
C ALA A 6 -14.45 16.53 -6.10
N SER A 7 -13.77 15.38 -6.24
CA SER A 7 -14.38 14.06 -5.93
C SER A 7 -14.78 13.93 -4.47
N ALA A 8 -13.98 14.44 -3.54
CA ALA A 8 -14.33 14.42 -2.11
C ALA A 8 -15.55 15.29 -1.79
N GLU A 9 -15.66 16.48 -2.38
CA GLU A 9 -16.80 17.40 -2.20
C GLU A 9 -18.07 16.90 -2.89
N GLU A 10 -17.93 16.14 -3.98
CA GLU A 10 -19.05 15.45 -4.64
C GLU A 10 -19.59 14.32 -3.76
N LEU A 11 -18.70 13.49 -3.21
CA LEU A 11 -19.07 12.39 -2.31
C LEU A 11 -19.59 12.88 -0.95
N LEU A 12 -19.03 13.96 -0.41
CA LEU A 12 -19.40 14.52 0.88
C LEU A 12 -19.45 16.06 0.83
N PRO A 13 -20.61 16.65 0.47
CA PRO A 13 -20.76 18.09 0.27
C PRO A 13 -20.41 18.97 1.49
N ALA A 14 -20.48 18.41 2.70
CA ALA A 14 -20.06 19.08 3.93
C ALA A 14 -18.57 19.50 3.95
N LEU A 15 -17.73 18.91 3.07
CA LEU A 15 -16.30 19.21 2.99
C LEU A 15 -15.97 20.52 2.25
N LYS A 16 -16.91 21.15 1.52
CA LYS A 16 -16.64 22.35 0.68
C LYS A 16 -16.01 23.53 1.44
N GLY A 17 -16.34 23.68 2.73
CA GLY A 17 -15.78 24.71 3.60
C GLY A 17 -14.73 24.20 4.58
N ALA A 18 -14.40 22.91 4.56
CA ALA A 18 -13.47 22.32 5.50
C ALA A 18 -12.04 22.77 5.21
N LYS A 19 -11.30 23.14 6.25
CA LYS A 19 -9.88 23.47 6.14
C LYS A 19 -9.09 22.19 5.91
N VAL A 20 -8.35 22.12 4.79
CA VAL A 20 -7.38 21.05 4.57
C VAL A 20 -6.22 21.19 5.55
N VAL A 21 -5.93 20.12 6.29
CA VAL A 21 -4.84 20.09 7.29
C VAL A 21 -3.53 19.53 6.74
N GLY A 22 -3.56 18.86 5.59
CA GLY A 22 -2.38 18.32 4.94
C GLY A 22 -2.71 17.50 3.69
N HIS A 23 -1.69 17.28 2.87
CA HIS A 23 -1.72 16.41 1.71
C HIS A 23 -0.49 15.49 1.74
N TRP A 24 -0.68 14.24 1.35
CA TRP A 24 0.42 13.32 1.15
C TRP A 24 0.15 12.40 -0.02
N ALA A 25 1.22 11.87 -0.59
CA ALA A 25 1.20 10.79 -1.55
C ALA A 25 2.25 9.76 -1.13
N GLY A 26 2.05 8.52 -1.55
CA GLY A 26 2.98 7.43 -1.25
C GLY A 26 2.99 6.46 -2.41
N LEU A 27 4.16 5.85 -2.64
CA LEU A 27 4.29 4.77 -3.60
C LEU A 27 3.62 3.51 -3.06
N ARG A 28 3.00 2.75 -3.97
CA ARG A 28 2.46 1.42 -3.68
C ARG A 28 3.22 0.43 -4.55
N PRO A 29 4.37 -0.09 -4.10
CA PRO A 29 5.11 -1.07 -4.87
C PRO A 29 4.32 -2.37 -4.95
N GLY A 30 4.01 -2.79 -6.17
CA GLY A 30 3.43 -4.09 -6.50
C GLY A 30 4.41 -4.92 -7.30
N SER A 31 4.33 -6.24 -7.19
CA SER A 31 5.01 -7.13 -8.14
C SER A 31 4.36 -7.05 -9.53
N PRO A 32 5.07 -7.42 -10.61
CA PRO A 32 4.57 -7.27 -11.98
C PRO A 32 3.27 -8.05 -12.23
N GLU A 33 3.16 -9.26 -11.70
CA GLU A 33 1.98 -10.12 -11.82
C GLU A 33 0.96 -9.93 -10.69
N GLY A 34 1.22 -8.99 -9.75
CA GLY A 34 0.36 -8.73 -8.59
C GLY A 34 0.42 -9.81 -7.49
N ILE A 35 1.30 -10.79 -7.62
CA ILE A 35 1.58 -11.82 -6.60
C ILE A 35 2.80 -11.38 -5.78
N PRO A 36 2.67 -11.09 -4.47
CA PRO A 36 3.80 -10.64 -3.67
C PRO A 36 4.87 -11.73 -3.55
N PHE A 37 6.13 -11.32 -3.41
CA PHE A 37 7.21 -12.23 -3.10
C PHE A 37 7.30 -12.40 -1.58
N ILE A 38 7.18 -13.64 -1.11
CA ILE A 38 7.32 -14.02 0.29
C ILE A 38 8.21 -15.27 0.32
N GLY A 39 9.46 -15.11 0.76
CA GLY A 39 10.38 -16.23 0.84
C GLY A 39 11.85 -15.83 0.90
N GLU A 40 12.71 -16.84 0.91
CA GLU A 40 14.16 -16.68 0.83
C GLU A 40 14.58 -16.38 -0.62
N LEU A 41 15.52 -15.45 -0.79
CA LEU A 41 16.05 -15.12 -2.10
C LEU A 41 17.02 -16.24 -2.56
N PRO A 42 16.76 -16.96 -3.67
CA PRO A 42 17.56 -18.12 -4.05
C PRO A 42 19.05 -17.84 -4.28
N THR A 43 19.39 -16.60 -4.60
CA THR A 43 20.77 -16.16 -4.86
C THR A 43 21.52 -15.72 -3.61
N HIS A 44 20.84 -15.55 -2.46
CA HIS A 44 21.41 -15.04 -1.21
C HIS A 44 20.85 -15.82 -0.02
N PRO A 45 21.51 -16.94 0.36
CA PRO A 45 21.11 -17.72 1.52
C PRO A 45 21.05 -16.88 2.80
N GLY A 46 19.97 -17.03 3.56
CA GLY A 46 19.66 -16.26 4.76
C GLY A 46 18.94 -14.92 4.51
N LEU A 47 18.81 -14.45 3.26
CA LEU A 47 18.06 -13.23 2.95
C LEU A 47 16.60 -13.56 2.61
N TRP A 48 15.69 -13.08 3.46
CA TRP A 48 14.24 -13.22 3.27
C TRP A 48 13.62 -11.91 2.82
N LEU A 49 12.72 -11.98 1.85
CA LEU A 49 11.97 -10.84 1.34
C LEU A 49 10.47 -11.06 1.54
N ASN A 50 9.78 -9.97 1.87
CA ASN A 50 8.33 -9.90 2.00
C ASN A 50 7.85 -8.58 1.36
N CYS A 51 7.68 -8.57 0.03
CA CYS A 51 7.48 -7.34 -0.75
C CYS A 51 6.53 -7.51 -1.94
N GLY A 52 6.18 -6.39 -2.59
CA GLY A 52 5.32 -6.40 -3.78
C GLY A 52 3.81 -6.48 -3.51
N HIS A 53 3.37 -6.13 -2.30
CA HIS A 53 1.97 -6.27 -1.85
C HIS A 53 0.98 -5.23 -2.39
N PHE A 54 1.46 -4.19 -3.07
CA PHE A 54 0.63 -3.10 -3.58
C PHE A 54 -0.33 -2.53 -2.52
N ARG A 55 -1.65 -2.65 -2.74
CA ARG A 55 -2.72 -2.12 -1.87
C ARG A 55 -3.10 -3.05 -0.72
N ASN A 56 -2.62 -4.30 -0.73
CA ASN A 56 -3.05 -5.34 0.20
C ASN A 56 -2.08 -5.58 1.37
N GLY A 57 -0.91 -4.93 1.36
CA GLY A 57 0.14 -5.17 2.35
C GLY A 57 -0.30 -4.93 3.80
N LEU A 58 -1.14 -3.91 4.04
CA LEU A 58 -1.64 -3.61 5.38
C LEU A 58 -2.67 -4.66 5.86
N VAL A 59 -3.61 -5.04 4.99
CA VAL A 59 -4.71 -5.97 5.33
C VAL A 59 -4.17 -7.37 5.59
N LEU A 60 -3.18 -7.80 4.80
CA LEU A 60 -2.62 -9.15 4.88
C LEU A 60 -1.47 -9.27 5.89
N ALA A 61 -0.97 -8.17 6.44
CA ALA A 61 0.21 -8.13 7.31
C ALA A 61 0.26 -9.24 8.39
N PRO A 62 -0.83 -9.55 9.13
CA PRO A 62 -0.77 -10.59 10.17
C PRO A 62 -0.54 -12.02 9.64
N GLY A 63 -0.89 -12.31 8.38
CA GLY A 63 -0.88 -13.67 7.82
C GLY A 63 0.22 -13.95 6.80
N ILE A 64 0.98 -12.94 6.38
CA ILE A 64 2.00 -13.04 5.32
C ILE A 64 3.43 -13.15 5.87
N LEU A 65 3.60 -13.26 7.18
CA LEU A 65 4.91 -13.49 7.77
C LEU A 65 5.30 -14.96 7.50
N PRO A 66 6.38 -15.23 6.75
CA PRO A 66 6.87 -16.60 6.66
C PRO A 66 7.27 -17.05 8.06
N VAL A 67 6.84 -18.25 8.45
CA VAL A 67 7.30 -18.88 9.68
C VAL A 67 8.78 -19.18 9.45
N ALA A 68 9.66 -18.34 9.97
CA ALA A 68 11.08 -18.66 10.02
C ALA A 68 11.22 -19.90 10.93
N GLY A 69 11.42 -21.05 10.30
CA GLY A 69 11.84 -22.28 10.98
C GLY A 69 13.27 -22.20 11.46
#